data_AF-A0A7Y7NXM1-F1
#
_entry.id   AF-A0A7Y7NXM1-F1
#
_cell.length_a   1.000
_cell.length_b   1.000
_cell.length_c   1.000
_cell.angle_alpha   90.00
_cell.angle_beta   90.00
_cell.angle_gamma   90.00
#
_symmetry.space_group_name_H-M   'P 1'
#
loop_
_entity.id
_entity.type
_entity.pdbx_description
1 polymer ?
#
loop_
_entity_poly.entity_id
_entity_poly.type
_entity_poly.pdbx_seq_one_letter_code
_entity_poly.pdbx_strand_id
1 'polypeptide(L)'
;METIKKSFNKRAFISSILFISGLLLPLGWLIHFTDTEYYAKEKHFWMSVHNAATIVFVVFLIFHIVYNWKAMKGYLNKSKTRLVSKETIYAIILVLFIVGLFSSHVLHIK
;
A
#
# COMPACT_ATOMS: atom_id res chain seq x y z
N MET A 1 -14.29 25.63 34.85
CA MET A 1 -13.25 25.01 34.01
C MET A 1 -13.97 24.37 32.83
N GLU A 2 -14.06 25.08 31.71
CA GLU A 2 -14.78 24.59 30.52
C GLU A 2 -14.00 23.43 29.88
N THR A 3 -14.60 22.25 29.84
CA THR A 3 -14.02 21.09 29.15
C THR A 3 -14.21 21.27 27.65
N ILE A 4 -13.17 21.73 26.95
CA ILE A 4 -13.16 21.78 25.48
C ILE A 4 -13.24 20.33 24.96
N LYS A 5 -14.43 19.94 24.47
CA LYS A 5 -14.65 18.61 23.89
C LYS A 5 -13.94 18.52 22.54
N LYS A 6 -12.76 17.88 22.52
CA LYS A 6 -11.99 17.65 21.29
C LYS A 6 -12.82 16.80 20.31
N SER A 7 -13.17 17.36 19.17
CA SER A 7 -13.86 16.63 18.10
C SER A 7 -12.95 15.57 17.49
N PHE A 8 -13.49 14.38 17.22
CA PHE A 8 -12.75 13.27 16.63
C PHE A 8 -12.20 13.61 15.24
N ASN A 9 -10.88 13.46 15.04
CA ASN A 9 -10.24 13.72 13.76
C ASN A 9 -10.34 12.50 12.83
N LYS A 10 -11.43 12.43 12.07
CA LYS A 10 -11.69 11.34 11.10
C LYS A 10 -10.57 11.13 10.09
N ARG A 11 -9.93 12.21 9.62
CA ARG A 11 -8.84 12.12 8.62
C ARG A 11 -7.60 11.46 9.20
N ALA A 12 -7.17 11.89 10.39
CA ALA A 12 -6.03 11.30 11.08
C ALA A 12 -6.30 9.82 11.38
N PHE A 13 -7.50 9.49 11.86
CA PHE A 13 -7.90 8.12 12.13
C PHE A 13 -7.82 7.21 10.89
N ILE A 14 -8.38 7.65 9.76
CA ILE A 14 -8.35 6.90 8.50
C ILE A 14 -6.92 6.72 8.01
N SER A 15 -6.08 7.76 8.08
CA SER A 15 -4.66 7.66 7.71
C SER A 15 -3.89 6.69 8.61
N SER A 16 -4.18 6.66 9.91
CA SER A 16 -3.56 5.71 10.84
C SER A 16 -3.93 4.26 10.51
N ILE A 17 -5.19 3.98 10.20
CA ILE A 17 -5.64 2.64 9.78
C ILE A 17 -4.95 2.24 8.47
N LEU A 18 -4.91 3.15 7.50
CA LEU A 18 -4.26 2.90 6.22
C LEU A 18 -2.76 2.61 6.39
N PHE A 19 -2.09 3.35 7.27
CA PHE A 19 -0.68 3.13 7.58
C PHE A 19 -0.44 1.75 8.22
N ILE A 20 -1.20 1.41 9.27
CA ILE A 20 -1.06 0.13 9.97
C ILE A 20 -1.37 -1.04 9.03
N SER A 21 -2.49 -0.99 8.30
CA SER A 21 -2.85 -2.05 7.35
C SER A 21 -1.83 -2.16 6.21
N GLY A 22 -1.27 -1.04 5.74
CA GLY A 22 -0.19 -1.03 4.76
C GLY A 22 1.09 -1.72 5.23
N LEU A 23 1.46 -1.55 6.52
CA LEU A 23 2.59 -2.26 7.13
C LEU A 23 2.36 -3.77 7.26
N LEU A 24 1.11 -4.21 7.38
CA LEU A 24 0.77 -5.63 7.46
C LEU A 24 0.81 -6.34 6.10
N LEU A 25 0.68 -5.61 4.98
CA LEU A 25 0.75 -6.20 3.63
C LEU A 25 2.08 -6.93 3.36
N PRO A 26 3.28 -6.35 3.57
CA PRO A 26 4.54 -7.05 3.29
C PRO A 26 4.77 -8.27 4.19
N LEU A 27 4.04 -8.44 5.29
CA LEU A 27 4.16 -9.63 6.14
C LEU A 27 3.72 -10.91 5.43
N GLY A 28 2.91 -10.80 4.36
CA GLY A 28 2.63 -11.93 3.47
C GLY A 28 3.89 -12.53 2.83
N TRP A 29 4.97 -11.75 2.71
CA TRP A 29 6.25 -12.25 2.22
C TRP A 29 6.85 -13.32 3.14
N LEU A 30 6.58 -13.28 4.45
CA LEU A 30 7.10 -14.27 5.41
C LEU A 30 6.73 -15.71 5.06
N ILE A 31 5.65 -15.89 4.28
CA ILE A 31 5.19 -17.17 3.76
C ILE A 31 6.22 -17.83 2.83
N HIS A 32 7.01 -17.04 2.11
CA HIS A 32 8.07 -17.57 1.22
C HIS A 32 9.25 -18.16 2.00
N PHE A 33 9.40 -17.85 3.29
CA PHE A 33 10.48 -18.39 4.12
C PHE A 33 10.06 -19.61 4.94
N THR A 34 8.78 -19.98 4.94
CA THR A 34 8.22 -21.07 5.76
C THR A 34 7.83 -22.30 4.94
N ASP A 35 8.53 -22.57 3.83
CA ASP A 35 8.17 -23.54 2.79
C ASP A 35 8.21 -25.04 3.19
N THR A 36 8.30 -25.36 4.48
CA THR A 36 8.23 -26.75 4.97
C THR A 36 6.84 -27.09 5.48
N GLU A 37 6.40 -28.34 5.29
CA GLU A 37 5.11 -28.85 5.80
C GLU A 37 4.92 -28.64 7.31
N TYR A 38 6.04 -28.48 8.04
CA TYR A 38 6.07 -28.20 9.47
C TYR A 38 5.41 -26.86 9.85
N TYR A 39 5.44 -25.86 8.96
CA TYR A 39 4.93 -24.50 9.24
C TYR A 39 3.60 -24.19 8.54
N ALA A 40 2.80 -25.21 8.23
CA ALA A 40 1.53 -25.04 7.52
C ALA A 40 0.56 -24.11 8.27
N LYS A 41 0.51 -24.16 9.61
CA LYS A 41 -0.38 -23.32 10.42
C LYS A 41 0.01 -21.85 10.38
N GLU A 42 1.30 -21.57 10.53
CA GLU A 42 1.89 -20.23 10.49
C GLU A 42 1.68 -19.61 9.11
N LYS A 43 1.85 -20.39 8.04
CA LYS A 43 1.56 -19.97 6.66
C LYS A 43 0.10 -19.54 6.50
N HIS A 44 -0.86 -20.36 6.94
CA HIS A 44 -2.28 -20.02 6.87
C HIS A 44 -2.62 -18.79 7.72
N PHE A 45 -2.00 -18.63 8.88
CA PHE A 45 -2.18 -17.46 9.73
C PHE A 45 -1.70 -16.18 9.03
N TRP A 46 -0.46 -16.14 8.56
CA TRP A 46 0.10 -14.97 7.86
C TRP A 46 -0.65 -14.64 6.58
N MET A 47 -1.12 -15.65 5.84
CA MET A 47 -1.95 -15.45 4.66
C MET A 47 -3.31 -14.85 5.01
N SER A 48 -3.92 -15.29 6.11
CA SER A 48 -5.18 -14.73 6.60
C SER A 48 -5.03 -13.28 7.05
N VAL A 49 -3.94 -12.97 7.78
CA VAL A 49 -3.61 -11.59 8.20
C VAL A 49 -3.40 -10.69 6.98
N HIS A 50 -2.63 -11.13 5.98
CA HIS A 50 -2.39 -10.39 4.75
C HIS A 50 -3.69 -10.11 3.98
N ASN A 51 -4.55 -11.12 3.83
CA ASN A 51 -5.82 -11.00 3.11
C ASN A 51 -6.78 -10.04 3.83
N ALA A 52 -6.91 -10.17 5.15
CA ALA A 52 -7.72 -9.26 5.97
C ALA A 52 -7.18 -7.83 5.92
N ALA A 53 -5.86 -7.65 6.03
CA ALA A 53 -5.21 -6.35 5.92
C ALA A 53 -5.45 -5.71 4.54
N THR A 54 -5.43 -6.50 3.47
CA THR A 54 -5.74 -6.03 2.11
C THR A 54 -7.15 -5.46 2.01
N ILE A 55 -8.15 -6.17 2.54
CA ILE A 55 -9.55 -5.71 2.52
C ILE A 55 -9.68 -4.38 3.29
N VAL A 56 -9.12 -4.32 4.51
CA VAL A 56 -9.14 -3.10 5.33
C VAL A 56 -8.42 -1.96 4.61
N PHE A 57 -7.24 -2.23 4.05
CA PHE A 57 -6.43 -1.24 3.35
C PHE A 57 -7.20 -0.64 2.16
N VAL A 58 -7.80 -1.47 1.30
CA VAL A 58 -8.55 -1.00 0.12
C VAL A 58 -9.76 -0.14 0.53
N VAL A 59 -10.53 -0.58 1.52
CA VAL A 59 -11.70 0.17 2.00
C VAL A 59 -11.28 1.54 2.56
N PHE A 60 -10.26 1.56 3.42
CA PHE A 60 -9.79 2.82 4.01
C PHE A 60 -9.02 3.69 3.02
N LEU A 61 -8.42 3.12 1.97
CA LEU A 61 -7.80 3.87 0.88
C LEU A 61 -8.85 4.68 0.12
N ILE A 62 -10.00 4.07 -0.18
CA ILE A 62 -11.12 4.76 -0.82
C ILE A 62 -11.57 5.95 0.04
N PHE A 63 -11.80 5.72 1.34
CA PHE A 63 -12.16 6.80 2.25
C PHE A 63 -11.07 7.87 2.36
N HIS A 64 -9.79 7.47 2.41
CA HIS A 64 -8.67 8.40 2.45
C HIS A 64 -8.67 9.31 1.21
N ILE A 65 -8.88 8.74 0.02
CA ILE A 65 -8.97 9.49 -1.23
C ILE A 65 -10.16 10.45 -1.19
N VAL A 66 -11.35 10.00 -0.77
CA VAL A 66 -12.56 10.84 -0.70
C VAL A 66 -12.36 12.01 0.27
N TYR A 67 -11.85 11.76 1.48
CA TYR A 67 -11.69 12.81 2.49
C TYR A 67 -10.53 13.77 2.21
N ASN A 68 -9.56 13.36 1.39
CA ASN A 68 -8.41 14.17 0.98
C ASN A 68 -8.48 14.61 -0.50
N TRP A 69 -9.64 14.43 -1.15
CA TRP A 69 -9.85 14.71 -2.58
C TRP A 69 -9.48 16.14 -2.99
N LYS A 70 -9.74 17.13 -2.12
CA LYS A 70 -9.37 18.54 -2.35
C LYS A 70 -7.85 18.72 -2.46
N ALA A 71 -7.08 18.08 -1.58
CA ALA A 71 -5.63 18.15 -1.62
C ALA A 71 -5.10 17.49 -2.90
N MET A 72 -5.66 16.32 -3.26
CA MET A 72 -5.27 15.60 -4.47
C MET A 72 -5.56 16.39 -5.74
N LYS A 73 -6.74 17.03 -5.86
CA LYS A 73 -7.02 17.95 -6.98
C LYS A 73 -6.05 19.11 -7.05
N GLY A 74 -5.58 19.63 -5.90
CA GLY A 74 -4.57 20.68 -5.86
C GLY A 74 -3.25 20.23 -6.51
N TYR A 75 -2.79 19.03 -6.20
CA TYR A 75 -1.63 18.41 -6.85
C TYR A 75 -1.86 18.18 -8.35
N LEU A 76 -3.02 17.61 -8.72
CA LEU A 76 -3.35 17.35 -10.12
C LEU A 76 -3.47 18.64 -10.95
N ASN A 77 -4.08 19.69 -10.41
CA ASN A 77 -4.21 20.98 -11.09
C ASN A 77 -2.87 21.71 -11.20
N LYS A 78 -1.99 21.63 -10.19
CA LYS A 78 -0.61 22.12 -10.30
C LYS A 78 0.22 21.29 -11.30
N SER A 79 -0.12 20.02 -11.49
CA SER A 79 0.51 19.13 -12.46
C SER A 79 0.03 19.36 -13.90
N LYS A 80 -1.07 20.09 -14.15
CA LYS A 80 -1.57 20.35 -15.52
C LYS A 80 -0.58 21.12 -16.39
N THR A 81 0.38 21.82 -15.80
CA THR A 81 1.43 22.55 -16.53
C THR A 81 2.70 21.73 -16.74
N ARG A 82 2.83 20.56 -16.11
CA ARG A 82 3.98 19.65 -16.22
C ARG A 82 3.47 18.24 -16.50
N LEU A 83 3.10 17.99 -17.75
CA LEU A 83 2.79 16.64 -18.24
C LEU A 83 4.07 15.80 -18.07
N VAL A 84 4.04 14.87 -17.10
CA VAL A 84 5.03 13.82 -16.81
C VAL A 84 6.50 14.24 -17.04
N SER A 85 7.23 14.56 -15.98
CA SER A 85 8.65 14.93 -16.11
C SER A 85 9.47 13.77 -16.68
N LYS A 86 10.58 14.09 -17.36
CA LYS A 86 11.54 13.06 -17.82
C LYS A 86 11.99 12.15 -16.67
N GLU A 87 12.13 12.70 -15.44
CA GLU A 87 12.44 11.91 -14.24
C GLU A 87 11.36 10.86 -13.95
N THR A 88 10.08 11.23 -14.14
CA THR A 88 8.96 10.29 -13.96
C THR A 88 9.02 9.17 -15.00
N ILE A 89 9.34 9.49 -16.25
CA ILE A 89 9.51 8.49 -17.31
C ILE A 89 10.69 7.55 -16.98
N TYR A 90 11.84 8.10 -16.57
CA TYR A 90 12.99 7.30 -16.15
C TYR A 90 12.66 6.41 -14.95
N ALA A 91 11.91 6.92 -13.97
CA ALA A 91 11.47 6.14 -12.82
C ALA A 91 10.53 4.99 -13.25
N ILE A 92 9.57 5.24 -14.15
CA ILE A 92 8.69 4.20 -14.68
C ILE A 92 9.50 3.12 -15.40
N ILE A 93 10.42 3.52 -16.29
CA ILE A 93 11.28 2.57 -17.03
C ILE A 93 12.13 1.76 -16.06
N LEU A 94 12.74 2.40 -15.06
CA LEU A 94 13.57 1.73 -14.06
C LEU A 94 12.75 0.72 -13.26
N VAL A 95 11.55 1.08 -12.81
CA VAL A 95 10.66 0.16 -12.08
C VAL A 95 10.27 -1.02 -12.97
N LEU A 96 9.85 -0.79 -14.21
CA LEU A 96 9.50 -1.85 -15.15
C LEU A 96 10.70 -2.76 -15.45
N PHE A 97 11.90 -2.20 -15.57
CA PHE A 97 13.12 -2.95 -15.79
C PHE A 97 13.47 -3.83 -14.58
N ILE A 98 13.44 -3.29 -13.36
CA ILE A 98 13.70 -4.04 -12.13
C ILE A 98 12.67 -5.15 -11.97
N VAL A 99 11.38 -4.84 -12.04
CA VAL A 99 10.30 -5.84 -11.91
C VAL A 99 10.41 -6.89 -13.02
N GLY A 100 10.73 -6.48 -14.24
CA GLY A 100 10.95 -7.36 -15.38
C GLY A 100 12.12 -8.32 -15.17
N LEU A 101 13.26 -7.83 -14.66
CA LEU A 101 14.43 -8.65 -14.34
C LEU A 101 14.13 -9.69 -13.24
N PHE A 102 13.47 -9.28 -12.17
CA PHE A 102 13.11 -10.21 -11.09
C PHE A 102 12.05 -11.22 -11.54
N SER A 103 11.11 -10.81 -12.40
CA SER A 103 10.08 -11.70 -12.94
C SER A 103 10.63 -12.65 -14.02
N SER A 104 11.62 -12.22 -14.81
CA SER A 104 12.24 -13.07 -15.84
C SER A 104 13.09 -14.20 -15.25
N HIS A 105 13.65 -14.02 -14.05
CA HIS A 105 14.32 -15.09 -13.31
C HIS A 105 13.38 -16.30 -13.07
N VAL A 106 12.09 -16.06 -12.82
CA VAL A 106 11.08 -17.13 -12.69
C VAL A 106 10.81 -17.84 -14.02
N LEU A 107 10.95 -17.16 -15.15
CA LEU A 107 10.73 -17.74 -16.49
C LEU A 107 11.92 -18.54 -17.02
N HIS A 108 13.13 -18.30 -16.49
CA HIS A 108 14.36 -18.96 -16.92
C HIS A 108 14.75 -20.17 -16.05
N ILE A 109 14.05 -20.39 -14.94
CA ILE A 109 14.09 -21.65 -14.18
C ILE A 109 13.03 -22.58 -14.79
N LYS A 110 13.40 -23.25 -15.89
CA LYS A 110 12.69 -24.41 -16.43
C LYS A 110 13.68 -25.56 -16.57
#